data_AF-A0ABC8Y1J5-F1
#
_entry.id   AF-A0ABC8Y1J5-F1
#
_cell.length_a   1.000
_cell.length_b   1.000
_cell.length_c   1.000
_cell.angle_alpha   90.00
_cell.angle_beta   90.00
_cell.angle_gamma   90.00
#
_symmetry.space_group_name_H-M   'P 1'
#
loop_
_entity.id
_entity.type
_entity.pdbx_description
1 polymer ?
#
loop_
_entity_poly.entity_id
_entity_poly.type
_entity_poly.pdbx_seq_one_letter_code
_entity_poly.pdbx_strand_id
1 'polypeptide(L)'
;MVSGGCVGAEGEVDPEAAAAVAAERDVALAPAPARELVVGYALTSKKAKSFLQPKLRGLARKKGILFVAIDHKRPLSDQGPFDIVLHKLTGKGWQQLLEEYKETHPEVTVLDPPGAIAHLLDRQSMLQEVSELDLTDRYGKVRVPKQLFVNTDPLSIPAAVTRAGLSLPLVAKPLVAKSHELSLAYDPTSLTKLEPPLVLQEFVNHGGVMFKVYIVGDAIRVVRRFSLPNVDEGDISNNAGVFRFPRVSCAAASADDADLDPCVAELPPRPLLEILARELRRRLGLRLFNIDMIRQHGTRDRFYVIDMNYFPE
;
A
#
# COMPACT_ATOMS: atom_id res chain seq x y z
N MET A 1 -67.12 -81.07 54.22
CA MET A 1 -66.12 -81.77 53.40
C MET A 1 -65.22 -80.71 52.77
N VAL A 2 -63.93 -80.74 53.11
CA VAL A 2 -62.74 -80.55 52.26
C VAL A 2 -62.80 -79.38 51.25
N SER A 3 -61.93 -78.37 51.17
CA SER A 3 -60.52 -78.17 51.57
C SER A 3 -60.12 -76.70 51.31
N GLY A 4 -58.93 -76.33 51.80
CA GLY A 4 -58.23 -75.02 51.77
C GLY A 4 -58.19 -74.28 50.42
N GLY A 5 -57.74 -73.04 50.32
CA GLY A 5 -56.80 -72.30 51.17
C GLY A 5 -55.87 -71.47 50.26
N CYS A 6 -55.55 -70.26 50.73
CA CYS A 6 -54.34 -69.48 50.45
C CYS A 6 -54.20 -68.52 49.24
N VAL A 7 -54.15 -67.22 49.61
CA VAL A 7 -53.08 -66.20 49.40
C VAL A 7 -52.87 -65.51 48.04
N GLY A 8 -52.87 -64.17 48.11
CA GLY A 8 -52.03 -63.23 47.34
C GLY A 8 -52.77 -62.51 46.19
N ALA A 9 -52.51 -61.25 45.83
CA ALA A 9 -51.67 -60.16 46.33
C ALA A 9 -52.16 -58.87 45.62
N GLU A 10 -51.77 -57.72 46.16
CA GLU A 10 -52.05 -56.36 45.70
C GLU A 10 -51.55 -56.04 44.27
N GLY A 11 -52.13 -55.02 43.64
CA GLY A 11 -51.60 -54.44 42.40
C GLY A 11 -52.53 -53.41 41.73
N GLU A 12 -52.60 -52.21 42.29
CA GLU A 12 -53.26 -51.01 41.74
C GLU A 12 -52.29 -50.24 40.84
N VAL A 13 -52.64 -49.94 39.58
CA VAL A 13 -52.09 -48.81 38.79
C VAL A 13 -53.12 -48.36 37.75
N ASP A 14 -53.58 -47.11 37.88
CA ASP A 14 -54.38 -46.36 36.91
C ASP A 14 -53.44 -45.66 35.88
N PRO A 15 -53.76 -45.61 34.58
CA PRO A 15 -52.89 -44.98 33.59
C PRO A 15 -53.24 -43.50 33.35
N GLU A 16 -52.16 -42.69 33.24
CA GLU A 16 -52.05 -41.49 32.38
C GLU A 16 -52.92 -40.27 32.74
N ALA A 17 -52.42 -39.29 33.51
CA ALA A 17 -51.43 -38.25 33.13
C ALA A 17 -51.91 -37.27 32.05
N ALA A 18 -52.39 -36.08 32.45
CA ALA A 18 -52.21 -34.82 31.72
C ALA A 18 -52.75 -33.63 32.53
N ALA A 19 -51.86 -32.79 33.08
CA ALA A 19 -51.99 -31.31 33.17
C ALA A 19 -51.13 -30.75 34.31
N ALA A 20 -49.85 -30.51 34.04
CA ALA A 20 -49.08 -29.50 34.76
C ALA A 20 -48.11 -28.84 33.76
N VAL A 21 -48.52 -27.67 33.29
CA VAL A 21 -47.77 -26.82 32.36
C VAL A 21 -46.53 -26.31 33.09
N ALA A 22 -45.37 -26.89 32.78
CA ALA A 22 -44.08 -26.32 33.15
C ALA A 22 -43.79 -25.15 32.21
N ALA A 23 -43.73 -23.94 32.76
CA ALA A 23 -43.24 -22.76 32.06
C ALA A 23 -41.72 -22.92 31.87
N GLU A 24 -41.29 -23.44 30.72
CA GLU A 24 -39.91 -23.32 30.26
C GLU A 24 -39.63 -21.84 30.00
N ARG A 25 -38.80 -21.25 30.86
CA ARG A 25 -38.18 -19.96 30.57
C ARG A 25 -37.18 -20.19 29.45
N ASP A 26 -37.56 -19.72 28.27
CA ASP A 26 -36.68 -19.53 27.12
C ASP A 26 -35.59 -18.53 27.53
N VAL A 27 -34.48 -19.04 28.09
CA VAL A 27 -33.27 -18.26 28.30
C VAL A 27 -32.64 -18.11 26.93
N ALA A 28 -33.02 -17.04 26.23
CA ALA A 28 -32.34 -16.60 25.04
C ALA A 28 -30.85 -16.47 25.37
N LEU A 29 -30.06 -17.44 24.88
CA LEU A 29 -28.61 -17.43 25.01
C LEU A 29 -28.14 -16.13 24.34
N ALA A 30 -27.61 -15.20 25.14
CA ALA A 30 -27.03 -13.98 24.62
C ALA A 30 -26.04 -14.36 23.52
N PRO A 31 -26.07 -13.69 22.34
CA PRO A 31 -25.15 -14.02 21.27
C PRO A 31 -23.73 -13.98 21.83
N ALA A 32 -22.97 -15.05 21.62
CA ALA A 32 -21.57 -15.12 22.03
C ALA A 32 -20.88 -13.84 21.57
N PRO A 33 -20.08 -13.17 22.44
CA PRO A 33 -19.40 -11.95 22.06
C PRO A 33 -18.61 -12.23 20.78
N ALA A 34 -18.82 -11.41 19.76
CA ALA A 34 -18.11 -11.55 18.49
C ALA A 34 -16.61 -11.62 18.80
N ARG A 35 -15.96 -12.73 18.41
CA ARG A 35 -14.53 -12.95 18.66
C ARG A 35 -13.76 -11.73 18.17
N GLU A 36 -12.92 -11.15 19.03
CA GLU A 36 -12.06 -10.05 18.63
C GLU A 36 -11.09 -10.52 17.53
N LEU A 37 -10.96 -9.72 16.48
CA LEU A 37 -9.99 -9.93 15.41
C LEU A 37 -8.62 -9.44 15.89
N VAL A 38 -7.65 -10.32 15.96
CA VAL A 38 -6.30 -10.04 16.47
C VAL A 38 -5.35 -9.77 15.30
N VAL A 39 -4.83 -8.55 15.25
CA VAL A 39 -3.79 -8.12 14.31
C VAL A 39 -2.45 -8.09 15.02
N GLY A 40 -1.62 -9.10 14.78
CA GLY A 40 -0.19 -9.06 15.12
C GLY A 40 0.52 -8.06 14.22
N TYR A 41 1.24 -7.08 14.78
CA TYR A 41 1.96 -6.10 13.98
C TYR A 41 3.47 -6.13 14.21
N ALA A 42 4.20 -6.08 13.11
CA ALA A 42 5.66 -5.98 13.05
C ALA A 42 6.05 -4.70 12.30
N LEU A 43 6.24 -3.63 13.06
CA LEU A 43 6.52 -2.28 12.55
C LEU A 43 7.70 -1.69 13.32
N THR A 44 8.52 -0.87 12.66
CA THR A 44 9.54 -0.08 13.36
C THR A 44 8.88 0.85 14.39
N SER A 45 9.59 1.19 15.47
CA SER A 45 9.06 2.10 16.50
C SER A 45 8.57 3.43 15.91
N LYS A 46 9.26 3.97 14.89
CA LYS A 46 8.83 5.17 14.17
C LYS A 46 7.49 4.97 13.46
N LYS A 47 7.36 3.88 12.68
CA LYS A 47 6.13 3.58 11.92
C LYS A 47 4.96 3.25 12.84
N ALA A 48 5.17 2.49 13.91
CA ALA A 48 4.13 2.19 14.88
C ALA A 48 3.59 3.47 15.54
N LYS A 49 4.47 4.41 15.91
CA LYS A 49 4.07 5.72 16.47
C LYS A 49 3.28 6.58 15.48
N SER A 50 3.68 6.62 14.21
CA SER A 50 2.99 7.44 13.21
C SER A 50 1.68 6.84 12.72
N PHE A 51 1.60 5.50 12.60
CA PHE A 51 0.46 4.78 12.05
C PHE A 51 -0.58 4.39 13.12
N LEU A 52 -0.16 3.78 14.23
CA LEU A 52 -1.07 3.28 15.28
C LEU A 52 -1.43 4.38 16.29
N GLN A 53 -1.87 5.52 15.77
CA GLN A 53 -2.28 6.67 16.57
C GLN A 53 -3.50 6.32 17.46
N PRO A 54 -3.72 7.05 18.57
CA PRO A 54 -4.83 6.80 19.49
C PRO A 54 -6.21 6.73 18.80
N LYS A 55 -6.42 7.57 17.76
CA LYS A 55 -7.67 7.58 16.99
C LYS A 55 -7.92 6.26 16.26
N LEU A 56 -6.90 5.71 15.59
CA LEU A 56 -7.01 4.42 14.89
C LEU A 56 -7.24 3.28 15.88
N ARG A 57 -6.48 3.23 16.98
CA ARG A 57 -6.63 2.22 18.03
C ARG A 57 -8.02 2.25 18.66
N GLY A 58 -8.53 3.46 18.95
CA GLY A 58 -9.88 3.63 19.49
C GLY A 58 -10.97 3.17 18.53
N LEU A 59 -10.83 3.44 17.23
CA LEU A 59 -11.75 2.96 16.20
C LEU A 59 -11.68 1.44 16.04
N ALA A 60 -10.47 0.88 16.01
CA ALA A 60 -10.23 -0.56 15.91
C ALA A 60 -10.89 -1.32 17.06
N ARG A 61 -10.68 -0.88 18.31
CA ARG A 61 -11.31 -1.49 19.49
C ARG A 61 -12.84 -1.45 19.42
N LYS A 62 -13.43 -0.34 18.96
CA LYS A 62 -14.89 -0.23 18.75
C LYS A 62 -15.42 -1.18 17.66
N LYS A 63 -14.55 -1.65 16.77
CA LYS A 63 -14.84 -2.61 15.72
C LYS A 63 -14.44 -4.04 16.09
N GLY A 64 -14.03 -4.28 17.34
CA GLY A 64 -13.56 -5.60 17.79
C GLY A 64 -12.22 -6.00 17.20
N ILE A 65 -11.35 -5.04 16.87
CA ILE A 65 -10.01 -5.28 16.33
C ILE A 65 -8.97 -4.93 17.39
N LEU A 66 -8.12 -5.91 17.73
CA LEU A 66 -7.03 -5.79 18.68
C LEU A 66 -5.68 -5.77 17.97
N PHE A 67 -4.87 -4.74 18.22
CA PHE A 67 -3.49 -4.68 17.70
C PHE A 67 -2.50 -5.16 18.77
N VAL A 68 -1.75 -6.21 18.47
CA VAL A 68 -0.73 -6.80 19.34
C VAL A 68 0.64 -6.64 18.69
N ALA A 69 1.61 -6.07 19.42
CA ALA A 69 2.97 -5.97 18.90
C ALA A 69 3.62 -7.36 18.89
N ILE A 70 4.22 -7.73 17.76
CA ILE A 70 5.02 -8.96 17.66
C ILE A 70 6.38 -8.70 18.32
N ASP A 71 6.76 -9.56 19.26
CA ASP A 71 8.07 -9.57 19.88
C ASP A 71 9.06 -10.38 19.02
N HIS A 72 10.03 -9.69 18.43
CA HIS A 72 11.07 -10.28 17.59
C HIS A 72 12.07 -11.16 18.35
N LYS A 73 12.04 -11.15 19.69
CA LYS A 73 12.92 -11.99 20.52
C LYS A 73 12.31 -13.36 20.83
N ARG A 74 11.06 -13.59 20.44
CA ARG A 74 10.33 -14.83 20.68
C ARG A 74 9.91 -15.47 19.35
N PRO A 75 9.76 -16.80 19.29
CA PRO A 75 9.18 -17.45 18.11
C PRO A 75 7.80 -16.89 17.78
N LEU A 76 7.48 -16.73 16.49
CA LEU A 76 6.19 -16.18 16.07
C LEU A 76 5.02 -17.16 16.34
N SER A 77 5.29 -18.46 16.27
CA SER A 77 4.36 -19.55 16.63
C SER A 77 3.76 -19.38 18.03
N ASP A 78 4.54 -18.84 18.97
CA ASP A 78 4.19 -18.79 20.39
C ASP A 78 3.47 -17.50 20.79
N GLN A 79 3.15 -16.65 19.80
CA GLN A 79 2.58 -15.32 20.02
C GLN A 79 1.15 -15.19 19.48
N GLY A 80 0.70 -16.18 18.72
CA GLY A 80 -0.67 -16.25 18.20
C GLY A 80 -1.69 -16.75 19.24
N PRO A 81 -2.94 -17.02 18.81
CA PRO A 81 -3.40 -16.95 17.41
C PRO A 81 -3.54 -15.50 16.92
N PHE A 82 -3.04 -15.23 15.72
CA PHE A 82 -3.31 -13.99 14.99
C PHE A 82 -4.33 -14.28 13.89
N ASP A 83 -5.19 -13.32 13.57
CA ASP A 83 -6.02 -13.38 12.36
C ASP A 83 -5.30 -12.72 11.18
N ILE A 84 -4.53 -11.67 11.48
CA ILE A 84 -3.76 -10.91 10.51
C ILE A 84 -2.36 -10.63 11.07
N VAL A 85 -1.34 -10.76 10.23
CA VAL A 85 0.00 -10.25 10.48
C VAL A 85 0.23 -9.02 9.61
N LEU A 86 0.18 -7.83 10.21
CA LEU A 86 0.47 -6.55 9.56
C LEU A 86 1.95 -6.22 9.69
N HIS A 87 2.67 -6.01 8.59
CA HIS A 87 4.11 -5.77 8.68
C HIS A 87 4.64 -4.75 7.69
N LYS A 88 5.75 -4.11 8.09
CA LYS A 88 6.58 -3.25 7.24
C LYS A 88 8.08 -3.49 7.46
N LEU A 89 8.44 -4.55 8.17
CA LEU A 89 9.83 -4.93 8.30
C LEU A 89 10.30 -5.60 7.01
N THR A 90 11.56 -5.37 6.68
CA THR A 90 12.20 -5.87 5.47
C THR A 90 13.42 -6.70 5.84
N GLY A 91 13.84 -7.59 4.94
CA GLY A 91 15.05 -8.39 5.08
C GLY A 91 14.77 -9.88 5.07
N LYS A 92 15.72 -10.66 4.53
CA LYS A 92 15.53 -12.09 4.22
C LYS A 92 15.07 -12.92 5.43
N GLY A 93 15.65 -12.69 6.60
CA GLY A 93 15.27 -13.43 7.81
C GLY A 93 13.82 -13.18 8.25
N TRP A 94 13.31 -11.95 8.11
CA TRP A 94 11.92 -11.65 8.41
C TRP A 94 10.96 -12.27 7.38
N GLN A 95 11.34 -12.23 6.10
CA GLN A 95 10.55 -12.85 5.02
C GLN A 95 10.40 -14.35 5.24
N GLN A 96 11.51 -15.04 5.49
CA GLN A 96 11.52 -16.48 5.75
C GLN A 96 10.65 -16.84 6.97
N LEU A 97 10.77 -16.08 8.07
CA LEU A 97 9.96 -16.30 9.27
C LEU A 97 8.46 -16.13 9.00
N LEU A 98 8.05 -15.19 8.15
CA LEU A 98 6.64 -15.03 7.77
C LEU A 98 6.15 -16.15 6.86
N GLU A 99 7.00 -16.65 5.96
CA GLU A 99 6.69 -17.79 5.08
C GLU A 99 6.49 -19.07 5.91
N GLU A 100 7.41 -19.39 6.81
CA GLU A 100 7.32 -20.53 7.73
C GLU A 100 6.07 -20.46 8.62
N TYR A 101 5.75 -19.27 9.13
CA TYR A 101 4.53 -19.06 9.93
C TYR A 101 3.26 -19.25 9.10
N LYS A 102 3.26 -18.81 7.83
CA LYS A 102 2.11 -18.96 6.92
C LYS A 102 1.89 -20.41 6.49
N GLU A 103 2.96 -21.20 6.35
CA GLU A 103 2.87 -22.63 6.06
C GLU A 103 2.19 -23.41 7.19
N THR A 104 2.51 -23.06 8.43
CA THR A 104 1.94 -23.70 9.64
C THR A 104 0.57 -23.13 10.03
N HIS A 105 0.24 -21.91 9.60
CA HIS A 105 -1.00 -21.21 9.91
C HIS A 105 -1.64 -20.62 8.63
N PRO A 106 -2.15 -21.48 7.71
CA PRO A 106 -2.69 -21.06 6.42
C PRO A 106 -3.95 -20.17 6.54
N GLU A 107 -4.64 -20.17 7.67
CA GLU A 107 -5.76 -19.30 8.00
C GLU A 107 -5.37 -17.83 8.22
N VAL A 108 -4.11 -17.56 8.57
CA VAL A 108 -3.65 -16.21 8.92
C VAL A 108 -3.39 -15.37 7.69
N THR A 109 -3.91 -14.15 7.64
CA THR A 109 -3.63 -13.24 6.54
C THR A 109 -2.34 -12.45 6.79
N VAL A 110 -1.33 -12.62 5.94
CA VAL A 110 -0.12 -11.77 5.97
C VAL A 110 -0.35 -10.54 5.09
N LEU A 111 -0.32 -9.35 5.70
CA LEU A 111 -0.67 -8.08 5.09
C LEU A 111 0.57 -7.16 4.98
N ASP A 112 1.16 -6.97 3.80
CA ASP A 112 0.97 -7.70 2.52
C ASP A 112 1.96 -8.88 2.37
N PRO A 113 1.77 -9.83 1.42
CA PRO A 113 2.72 -10.92 1.22
C PRO A 113 4.16 -10.43 0.94
N PRO A 114 5.20 -10.99 1.60
CA PRO A 114 6.58 -10.55 1.43
C PRO A 114 7.09 -10.52 -0.01
N GLY A 115 6.74 -11.54 -0.82
CA GLY A 115 7.12 -11.60 -2.24
C GLY A 115 6.50 -10.47 -3.07
N ALA A 116 5.24 -10.12 -2.81
CA ALA A 116 4.55 -9.01 -3.49
C ALA A 116 5.20 -7.65 -3.20
N ILE A 117 5.71 -7.45 -1.98
CA ILE A 117 6.36 -6.21 -1.57
C ILE A 117 7.68 -5.98 -2.33
N ALA A 118 8.40 -7.05 -2.70
CA ALA A 118 9.69 -6.97 -3.36
C ALA A 118 9.64 -6.16 -4.68
N HIS A 119 8.54 -6.22 -5.41
CA HIS A 119 8.33 -5.44 -6.64
C HIS A 119 8.43 -3.93 -6.42
N LEU A 120 7.98 -3.42 -5.26
CA LEU A 120 8.06 -1.99 -4.94
C LEU A 120 9.38 -1.61 -4.26
N LEU A 121 10.29 -2.55 -4.00
CA LEU A 121 11.62 -2.25 -3.45
C LEU A 121 12.67 -2.05 -4.55
N ASP A 122 12.40 -2.54 -5.76
CA ASP A 122 13.27 -2.36 -6.91
C ASP A 122 12.83 -1.17 -7.76
N ARG A 123 13.59 -0.06 -7.71
CA ARG A 123 13.31 1.14 -8.51
C ARG A 123 13.39 0.91 -10.02
N GLN A 124 14.00 -0.17 -10.50
CA GLN A 124 14.06 -0.47 -11.93
C GLN A 124 12.73 -1.01 -12.46
N SER A 125 12.09 -1.89 -11.69
CA SER A 125 10.88 -2.63 -12.11
C SER A 125 9.58 -2.13 -11.45
N MET A 126 9.65 -1.31 -10.41
CA MET A 126 8.49 -0.80 -9.65
C MET A 126 7.35 -0.25 -10.51
N LEU A 127 7.65 0.41 -11.63
CA LEU A 127 6.64 1.03 -12.50
C LEU A 127 6.24 0.15 -13.69
N GLN A 128 6.80 -1.05 -13.82
CA GLN A 128 6.56 -1.96 -14.93
C GLN A 128 5.08 -2.33 -15.05
N GLU A 129 4.42 -2.69 -13.94
CA GLU A 129 2.99 -3.05 -13.96
C GLU A 129 2.09 -1.90 -14.42
N VAL A 130 2.46 -0.65 -14.12
CA VAL A 130 1.73 0.52 -14.61
C VAL A 130 1.99 0.69 -16.11
N SER A 131 3.22 0.50 -16.55
CA SER A 131 3.61 0.60 -17.96
C SER A 131 2.92 -0.45 -18.83
N GLU A 132 2.83 -1.70 -18.35
CA GLU A 132 2.16 -2.80 -19.05
C GLU A 132 0.64 -2.68 -19.05
N LEU A 133 0.07 -2.01 -18.05
CA LEU A 133 -1.35 -1.71 -18.02
C LEU A 133 -1.77 -0.72 -19.12
N ASP A 134 -0.91 0.28 -19.43
CA ASP A 134 -1.19 1.42 -20.35
C ASP A 134 -2.66 1.86 -20.32
N LEU A 135 -3.15 2.17 -19.11
CA LEU A 135 -4.57 2.35 -18.85
C LEU A 135 -5.11 3.51 -19.68
N THR A 136 -6.04 3.21 -20.59
CA THR A 136 -6.80 4.19 -21.35
C THR A 136 -8.28 3.95 -21.14
N ASP A 137 -8.99 4.96 -20.64
CA ASP A 137 -10.41 4.93 -20.37
C ASP A 137 -11.06 6.29 -20.72
N ARG A 138 -12.39 6.38 -20.72
CA ARG A 138 -13.13 7.65 -20.92
C ARG A 138 -12.75 8.75 -19.91
N TYR A 139 -12.24 8.38 -18.74
CA TYR A 139 -11.80 9.33 -17.71
C TYR A 139 -10.35 9.82 -17.90
N GLY A 140 -9.58 9.21 -18.80
CA GLY A 140 -8.22 9.62 -19.13
C GLY A 140 -7.25 8.45 -19.34
N LYS A 141 -5.97 8.81 -19.47
CA LYS A 141 -4.85 7.90 -19.75
C LYS A 141 -3.84 7.95 -18.62
N VAL A 142 -3.40 6.79 -18.14
CA VAL A 142 -2.36 6.66 -17.12
C VAL A 142 -1.17 5.93 -17.71
N ARG A 143 0.00 6.56 -17.67
CA ARG A 143 1.26 6.05 -18.22
C ARG A 143 2.40 6.18 -17.23
N VAL A 144 3.58 5.74 -17.64
CA VAL A 144 4.85 5.99 -16.96
C VAL A 144 5.74 6.78 -17.93
N PRO A 145 6.47 7.83 -17.48
CA PRO A 145 7.44 8.50 -18.34
C PRO A 145 8.54 7.53 -18.74
N LYS A 146 9.14 7.67 -19.94
CA LYS A 146 10.22 6.76 -20.34
C LYS A 146 11.36 6.84 -19.33
N GLN A 147 11.94 5.69 -19.04
CA GLN A 147 13.03 5.60 -18.08
C GLN A 147 14.10 4.61 -18.51
N LEU A 148 15.31 4.85 -18.04
CA LEU A 148 16.50 4.06 -18.31
C LEU A 148 17.24 3.82 -16.99
N PHE A 149 17.51 2.56 -16.68
CA PHE A 149 18.44 2.21 -15.61
C PHE A 149 19.88 2.27 -16.12
N VAL A 150 20.74 2.89 -15.32
CA VAL A 150 22.17 3.01 -15.60
C VAL A 150 22.94 2.46 -14.40
N ASN A 151 23.78 1.47 -14.63
CA ASN A 151 24.72 0.90 -13.66
C ASN A 151 26.19 0.90 -14.13
N THR A 152 26.44 1.42 -15.33
CA THR A 152 27.77 1.45 -15.96
C THR A 152 28.46 2.79 -15.76
N ASP A 153 29.59 2.99 -16.44
CA ASP A 153 30.41 4.21 -16.39
C ASP A 153 29.63 5.50 -16.76
N PRO A 154 29.75 6.61 -15.99
CA PRO A 154 29.15 7.90 -16.29
C PRO A 154 29.35 8.42 -17.72
N LEU A 155 30.50 8.15 -18.35
CA LEU A 155 30.78 8.62 -19.70
C LEU A 155 29.91 7.93 -20.76
N SER A 156 29.35 6.75 -20.44
CA SER A 156 28.46 6.01 -21.33
C SER A 156 27.01 6.50 -21.31
N ILE A 157 26.64 7.32 -20.31
CA ILE A 157 25.26 7.77 -20.09
C ILE A 157 24.67 8.50 -21.29
N PRO A 158 25.33 9.50 -21.90
CA PRO A 158 24.75 10.22 -23.04
C PRO A 158 24.41 9.29 -24.21
N ALA A 159 25.32 8.37 -24.55
CA ALA A 159 25.09 7.41 -25.62
C ALA A 159 23.95 6.43 -25.28
N ALA A 160 23.85 6.00 -24.01
CA ALA A 160 22.77 5.14 -23.56
C ALA A 160 21.40 5.85 -23.63
N VAL A 161 21.33 7.12 -23.21
CA VAL A 161 20.14 7.97 -23.30
C VAL A 161 19.68 8.13 -24.75
N THR A 162 20.61 8.44 -25.67
CA THR A 162 20.31 8.55 -27.10
C THR A 162 19.79 7.24 -27.68
N ARG A 163 20.44 6.11 -27.38
CA ARG A 163 19.99 4.77 -27.84
C ARG A 163 18.60 4.40 -27.32
N ALA A 164 18.30 4.78 -26.07
CA ALA A 164 17.01 4.53 -25.46
C ALA A 164 15.91 5.52 -25.92
N GLY A 165 16.27 6.57 -26.66
CA GLY A 165 15.32 7.56 -27.18
C GLY A 165 14.62 8.35 -26.08
N LEU A 166 15.35 8.68 -25.02
CA LEU A 166 14.90 9.56 -23.92
C LEU A 166 15.09 11.03 -24.31
N SER A 167 14.13 11.86 -23.92
CA SER A 167 14.10 13.30 -24.18
C SER A 167 14.50 14.08 -22.94
N LEU A 168 15.33 15.10 -23.10
CA LEU A 168 15.70 16.01 -22.00
C LEU A 168 14.55 16.99 -21.69
N PRO A 169 14.45 17.48 -20.44
CA PRO A 169 15.34 17.18 -19.31
C PRO A 169 15.01 15.84 -18.62
N LEU A 170 16.01 15.25 -17.94
CA LEU A 170 15.89 13.94 -17.29
C LEU A 170 16.03 14.05 -15.77
N VAL A 171 15.06 13.49 -15.04
CA VAL A 171 15.14 13.31 -13.58
C VAL A 171 16.05 12.12 -13.29
N ALA A 172 17.17 12.37 -12.60
CA ALA A 172 18.08 11.37 -12.10
C ALA A 172 17.72 10.98 -10.66
N LYS A 173 17.46 9.68 -10.47
CA LYS A 173 17.07 9.05 -9.19
C LYS A 173 18.16 8.05 -8.76
N PRO A 174 19.09 8.43 -7.87
CA PRO A 174 20.13 7.51 -7.40
C PRO A 174 19.56 6.30 -6.64
N LEU A 175 20.17 5.12 -6.78
CA LEU A 175 19.77 3.92 -6.03
C LEU A 175 20.47 3.78 -4.66
N VAL A 176 21.68 4.34 -4.50
CA VAL A 176 22.56 4.08 -3.33
C VAL A 176 22.86 5.35 -2.53
N ALA A 177 22.35 6.52 -2.92
CA ALA A 177 22.68 7.77 -2.27
C ALA A 177 22.13 7.84 -0.83
N LYS A 178 22.99 8.28 0.11
CA LYS A 178 22.63 8.56 1.52
C LYS A 178 21.65 9.74 1.65
N SER A 179 21.56 10.58 0.62
CA SER A 179 20.53 11.59 0.44
C SER A 179 19.58 11.14 -0.67
N HIS A 180 18.27 11.13 -0.44
CA HIS A 180 17.25 10.96 -1.49
C HIS A 180 17.19 12.19 -2.42
N GLU A 181 18.34 12.70 -2.84
CA GLU A 181 18.48 13.91 -3.63
C GLU A 181 18.20 13.61 -5.09
N LEU A 182 17.13 14.21 -5.60
CA LEU A 182 16.79 14.17 -7.01
C LEU A 182 17.58 15.26 -7.72
N SER A 183 17.99 14.97 -8.95
CA SER A 183 18.58 15.99 -9.82
C SER A 183 17.94 15.97 -11.19
N LEU A 184 17.96 17.12 -11.86
CA LEU A 184 17.44 17.29 -13.20
C LEU A 184 18.61 17.67 -14.12
N ALA A 185 18.81 16.85 -15.14
CA ALA A 185 19.82 17.04 -16.17
C ALA A 185 19.17 17.68 -17.40
N TYR A 186 19.66 18.85 -17.81
CA TYR A 186 19.06 19.64 -18.90
C TYR A 186 19.71 19.41 -20.26
N ASP A 187 21.00 19.04 -20.26
CA ASP A 187 21.78 18.90 -21.49
C ASP A 187 22.57 17.58 -21.53
N PRO A 188 22.92 17.05 -22.72
CA PRO A 188 23.65 15.79 -22.84
C PRO A 188 25.01 15.78 -22.16
N THR A 189 25.70 16.93 -22.08
CA THR A 189 27.02 17.04 -21.45
C THR A 189 26.92 16.83 -19.95
N SER A 190 25.87 17.37 -19.33
CA SER A 190 25.59 17.25 -17.90
C SER A 190 25.37 15.81 -17.43
N LEU A 191 24.90 14.93 -18.32
CA LEU A 191 24.65 13.52 -18.00
C LEU A 191 25.91 12.78 -17.54
N THR A 192 27.08 13.17 -18.05
CA THR A 192 28.38 12.59 -17.66
C THR A 192 28.78 12.90 -16.22
N LYS A 193 28.12 13.87 -15.56
CA LYS A 193 28.36 14.28 -14.18
C LYS A 193 27.51 13.49 -13.17
N LEU A 194 26.62 12.61 -13.65
CA LEU A 194 25.78 11.79 -12.79
C LEU A 194 26.55 10.57 -12.27
N GLU A 195 26.17 10.09 -11.10
CA GLU A 195 26.83 8.98 -10.41
C GLU A 195 25.91 7.75 -10.38
N PRO A 196 26.18 6.73 -11.22
CA PRO A 196 25.51 5.44 -11.16
C PRO A 196 25.81 4.66 -9.88
N PRO A 197 24.92 3.73 -9.46
CA PRO A 197 23.70 3.34 -10.15
C PRO A 197 22.54 4.32 -9.94
N LEU A 198 21.83 4.65 -11.03
CA LEU A 198 20.65 5.52 -11.02
C LEU A 198 19.57 5.09 -12.02
N VAL A 199 18.36 5.61 -11.84
CA VAL A 199 17.32 5.64 -12.87
C VAL A 199 17.24 7.05 -13.45
N LEU A 200 17.30 7.16 -14.77
CA LEU A 200 16.97 8.35 -15.53
C LEU A 200 15.54 8.26 -16.01
N GLN A 201 14.71 9.26 -15.76
CA GLN A 201 13.31 9.30 -16.17
C GLN A 201 13.01 10.63 -16.86
N GLU A 202 12.26 10.60 -17.97
CA GLU A 202 11.81 11.82 -18.65
C GLU A 202 11.03 12.73 -17.71
N PHE A 203 11.39 14.02 -17.70
CA PHE A 203 10.62 15.02 -16.98
C PHE A 203 9.36 15.39 -17.77
N VAL A 204 8.21 15.37 -17.10
CA VAL A 204 6.94 15.78 -17.69
C VAL A 204 6.51 17.06 -16.98
N ASN A 205 6.36 18.16 -17.70
CA ASN A 205 5.78 19.38 -17.15
C ASN A 205 4.39 19.08 -16.57
N HIS A 206 4.14 19.49 -15.33
CA HIS A 206 2.93 19.16 -14.56
C HIS A 206 2.45 20.28 -13.64
N GLY A 207 2.87 21.52 -13.89
CA GLY A 207 2.43 22.71 -13.16
C GLY A 207 2.87 22.77 -11.69
N GLY A 208 3.90 22.01 -11.30
CA GLY A 208 4.41 22.02 -9.94
C GLY A 208 3.51 21.33 -8.90
N VAL A 209 2.55 20.50 -9.34
CA VAL A 209 1.63 19.78 -8.43
C VAL A 209 1.67 18.27 -8.67
N MET A 210 1.79 17.52 -7.59
CA MET A 210 1.73 16.05 -7.58
C MET A 210 0.55 15.58 -6.73
N PHE A 211 -0.13 14.54 -7.20
CA PHE A 211 -1.20 13.84 -6.50
C PHE A 211 -0.66 12.57 -5.86
N LYS A 212 -0.64 12.56 -4.53
CA LYS A 212 -0.28 11.35 -3.78
C LYS A 212 -1.55 10.56 -3.50
N VAL A 213 -1.69 9.43 -4.19
CA VAL A 213 -2.87 8.57 -4.17
C VAL A 213 -2.59 7.39 -3.22
N TYR A 214 -3.12 7.46 -2.01
CA TYR A 214 -3.06 6.39 -1.01
C TYR A 214 -4.14 5.35 -1.27
N ILE A 215 -3.74 4.08 -1.27
CA ILE A 215 -4.60 2.92 -1.52
C ILE A 215 -4.54 2.00 -0.30
N VAL A 216 -5.72 1.73 0.28
CA VAL A 216 -5.92 0.82 1.41
C VAL A 216 -7.05 -0.13 1.06
N GLY A 217 -6.72 -1.27 0.46
CA GLY A 217 -7.72 -2.13 -0.16
C GLY A 217 -8.50 -1.37 -1.24
N ASP A 218 -9.82 -1.31 -1.13
CA ASP A 218 -10.67 -0.56 -2.07
C ASP A 218 -10.77 0.94 -1.74
N ALA A 219 -10.28 1.37 -0.58
CA ALA A 219 -10.33 2.77 -0.18
C ALA A 219 -9.19 3.56 -0.83
N ILE A 220 -9.54 4.73 -1.37
CA ILE A 220 -8.60 5.66 -2.00
C ILE A 220 -8.67 7.01 -1.30
N ARG A 221 -7.51 7.57 -0.99
CA ARG A 221 -7.37 8.95 -0.52
C ARG A 221 -6.33 9.66 -1.36
N VAL A 222 -6.68 10.81 -1.90
CA VAL A 222 -5.75 11.67 -2.66
C VAL A 222 -5.41 12.88 -1.82
N VAL A 223 -4.14 13.28 -1.83
CA VAL A 223 -3.68 14.57 -1.30
C VAL A 223 -2.80 15.26 -2.33
N ARG A 224 -2.85 16.58 -2.38
CA ARG A 224 -1.97 17.38 -3.24
C ARG A 224 -0.66 17.70 -2.52
N ARG A 225 0.42 17.68 -3.28
CA ARG A 225 1.76 18.08 -2.85
C ARG A 225 2.32 19.03 -3.89
N PHE A 226 3.09 20.02 -3.44
CA PHE A 226 3.94 20.73 -4.39
C PHE A 226 4.94 19.74 -5.01
N SER A 227 5.45 20.09 -6.18
CA SER A 227 6.38 19.30 -6.95
C SER A 227 7.35 20.24 -7.68
N LEU A 228 8.19 19.68 -8.54
CA LEU A 228 9.10 20.47 -9.37
C LEU A 228 8.30 21.38 -10.32
N PRO A 229 8.66 22.67 -10.44
CA PRO A 229 8.00 23.57 -11.37
C PRO A 229 8.19 23.11 -12.81
N ASN A 230 7.38 23.66 -13.73
CA ASN A 230 7.60 23.43 -15.15
C ASN A 230 8.99 23.93 -15.57
N VAL A 231 9.53 23.29 -16.60
CA VAL A 231 10.72 23.70 -17.33
C VAL A 231 10.28 24.27 -18.67
N ASP A 232 10.72 25.48 -18.98
CA ASP A 232 10.49 26.10 -20.29
C ASP A 232 11.73 26.06 -21.22
N GLU A 233 11.59 26.51 -22.46
CA GLU A 233 12.70 26.55 -23.43
C GLU A 233 13.83 27.51 -22.98
N GLY A 234 13.47 28.56 -22.24
CA GLY A 234 14.42 29.50 -21.64
C GLY A 234 15.25 28.83 -20.55
N ASP A 235 14.62 28.01 -19.70
CA ASP A 235 15.31 27.20 -18.70
C ASP A 235 16.25 26.20 -19.36
N ILE A 236 15.83 25.50 -20.43
CA ILE A 236 16.69 24.54 -21.13
C ILE A 236 17.89 25.25 -21.78
N SER A 237 17.68 26.47 -22.29
CA SER A 237 18.72 27.25 -22.98
C SER A 237 19.68 27.96 -22.00
N ASN A 238 19.18 28.38 -20.84
CA ASN A 238 19.93 29.17 -19.86
C ASN A 238 20.54 28.31 -18.73
N ASN A 239 20.01 27.12 -18.47
CA ASN A 239 20.52 26.21 -17.45
C ASN A 239 21.40 25.13 -18.09
N ALA A 240 22.72 25.30 -18.00
CA ALA A 240 23.67 24.24 -18.30
C ALA A 240 24.00 23.43 -17.03
N GLY A 241 23.98 22.10 -17.14
CA GLY A 241 24.41 21.21 -16.05
C GLY A 241 23.30 20.45 -15.35
N VAL A 242 23.65 19.95 -14.16
CA VAL A 242 22.78 19.13 -13.30
C VAL A 242 22.32 20.00 -12.15
N PHE A 243 21.02 20.29 -12.08
CA PHE A 243 20.44 20.97 -10.93
C PHE A 243 20.03 19.95 -9.88
N ARG A 244 20.66 20.03 -8.71
CA ARG A 244 20.28 19.19 -7.56
C ARG A 244 19.18 19.89 -6.79
N PHE A 245 18.13 19.15 -6.46
CA PHE A 245 17.09 19.63 -5.58
C PHE A 245 17.38 19.07 -4.17
N PRO A 246 17.92 19.88 -3.23
CA PRO A 246 18.01 19.45 -1.84
C PRO A 246 16.57 19.19 -1.39
N ARG A 247 16.28 17.89 -1.16
CA ARG A 247 14.98 17.32 -0.77
C ARG A 247 13.89 18.38 -0.70
N VAL A 248 13.29 18.68 -1.86
CA VAL A 248 12.38 19.80 -2.11
C VAL A 248 11.70 20.25 -0.81
N SER A 249 12.24 21.28 -0.17
CA SER A 249 11.69 21.84 1.08
C SER A 249 10.23 22.27 0.90
N CYS A 250 9.79 22.39 -0.36
CA CYS A 250 8.41 22.59 -0.78
C CYS A 250 7.64 21.31 -1.20
N ALA A 251 8.22 20.26 -1.82
CA ALA A 251 7.42 19.10 -2.30
C ALA A 251 6.95 18.15 -1.20
N ALA A 252 7.53 18.24 0.00
CA ALA A 252 6.97 17.60 1.17
C ALA A 252 5.81 18.39 1.80
N ALA A 253 5.59 19.65 1.41
CA ALA A 253 4.48 20.45 1.93
C ALA A 253 3.16 20.05 1.26
N SER A 254 2.09 20.03 2.05
CA SER A 254 0.74 19.88 1.52
C SER A 254 0.43 21.06 0.60
N ALA A 255 -0.20 20.77 -0.54
CA ALA A 255 -0.77 21.77 -1.42
C ALA A 255 -2.31 21.78 -1.37
N ASP A 256 -2.91 21.07 -0.40
CA ASP A 256 -4.36 20.96 -0.32
C ASP A 256 -5.07 22.27 0.04
N ASP A 257 -4.41 23.16 0.79
CA ASP A 257 -4.96 24.45 1.19
C ASP A 257 -4.39 25.62 0.37
N ALA A 258 -3.57 25.32 -0.65
CA ALA A 258 -2.98 26.32 -1.52
C ALA A 258 -3.99 26.79 -2.58
N ASP A 259 -4.03 28.10 -2.83
CA ASP A 259 -4.76 28.67 -3.95
C ASP A 259 -3.97 28.42 -5.24
N LEU A 260 -4.40 27.40 -5.99
CA LEU A 260 -3.73 26.92 -7.19
C LEU A 260 -4.70 26.97 -8.36
N ASP A 261 -4.17 27.17 -9.57
CA ASP A 261 -4.96 27.11 -10.79
C ASP A 261 -5.75 25.79 -10.85
N PRO A 262 -7.10 25.84 -10.94
CA PRO A 262 -7.93 24.64 -11.05
C PRO A 262 -7.51 23.72 -12.20
N CYS A 263 -7.00 24.26 -13.31
CA CYS A 263 -6.53 23.48 -14.45
C CYS A 263 -5.33 22.58 -14.11
N VAL A 264 -4.57 22.92 -13.07
CA VAL A 264 -3.41 22.17 -12.58
C VAL A 264 -3.77 21.32 -11.37
N ALA A 265 -4.53 21.89 -10.43
CA ALA A 265 -4.75 21.31 -9.11
C ALA A 265 -6.05 20.51 -8.96
N GLU A 266 -6.89 20.43 -9.99
CA GLU A 266 -8.04 19.52 -10.00
C GLU A 266 -7.55 18.09 -9.71
N LEU A 267 -8.27 17.35 -8.86
CA LEU A 267 -7.90 15.98 -8.54
C LEU A 267 -8.10 15.05 -9.76
N PRO A 268 -7.31 13.97 -9.90
CA PRO A 268 -7.58 12.96 -10.91
C PRO A 268 -9.00 12.40 -10.72
N PRO A 269 -9.76 12.11 -11.80
CA PRO A 269 -11.12 11.61 -11.69
C PRO A 269 -11.18 10.35 -10.83
N ARG A 270 -12.05 10.35 -9.81
CA ARG A 270 -12.18 9.22 -8.88
C ARG A 270 -12.42 7.87 -9.58
N PRO A 271 -13.29 7.76 -10.60
CA PRO A 271 -13.47 6.49 -11.32
C PRO A 271 -12.20 5.98 -12.00
N LEU A 272 -11.35 6.88 -12.53
CA LEU A 272 -10.05 6.51 -13.11
C LEU A 272 -9.15 5.89 -12.03
N LEU A 273 -9.08 6.52 -10.86
CA LEU A 273 -8.29 6.03 -9.73
C LEU A 273 -8.81 4.69 -9.20
N GLU A 274 -10.13 4.48 -9.18
CA GLU A 274 -10.73 3.21 -8.75
C GLU A 274 -10.38 2.07 -9.71
N ILE A 275 -10.40 2.31 -11.02
CA ILE A 275 -9.95 1.34 -12.03
C ILE A 275 -8.45 1.05 -11.86
N LEU A 276 -7.62 2.10 -11.79
CA LEU A 276 -6.17 1.98 -11.64
C LEU A 276 -5.79 1.21 -10.36
N ALA A 277 -6.36 1.60 -9.22
CA ALA A 277 -6.07 0.97 -7.93
C ALA A 277 -6.52 -0.49 -7.91
N ARG A 278 -7.66 -0.84 -8.52
CA ARG A 278 -8.10 -2.23 -8.65
C ARG A 278 -7.14 -3.06 -9.49
N GLU A 279 -6.74 -2.57 -10.65
CA GLU A 279 -5.81 -3.30 -11.53
C GLU A 279 -4.43 -3.47 -10.89
N LEU A 280 -3.89 -2.43 -10.26
CA LEU A 280 -2.59 -2.50 -9.60
C LEU A 280 -2.60 -3.42 -8.38
N ARG A 281 -3.67 -3.43 -7.57
CA ARG A 281 -3.79 -4.41 -6.47
C ARG A 281 -3.81 -5.84 -7.00
N ARG A 282 -4.53 -6.10 -8.09
CA ARG A 282 -4.62 -7.43 -8.71
C ARG A 282 -3.27 -7.88 -9.25
N ARG A 283 -2.54 -6.99 -9.93
CA ARG A 283 -1.25 -7.26 -10.56
C ARG A 283 -0.12 -7.41 -9.53
N LEU A 284 -0.04 -6.49 -8.56
CA LEU A 284 1.02 -6.47 -7.56
C LEU A 284 0.76 -7.42 -6.39
N GLY A 285 -0.49 -7.84 -6.16
CA GLY A 285 -0.87 -8.62 -4.97
C GLY A 285 -0.79 -7.81 -3.66
N LEU A 286 -0.77 -6.48 -3.76
CA LEU A 286 -0.66 -5.56 -2.62
C LEU A 286 -2.01 -4.94 -2.25
N ARG A 287 -2.16 -4.52 -0.99
CA ARG A 287 -3.33 -3.79 -0.48
C ARG A 287 -2.96 -2.44 0.12
N LEU A 288 -1.72 -2.28 0.60
CA LEU A 288 -1.24 -1.08 1.27
C LEU A 288 -0.10 -0.42 0.48
N PHE A 289 -0.42 0.56 -0.35
CA PHE A 289 0.58 1.33 -1.09
C PHE A 289 0.06 2.72 -1.45
N ASN A 290 0.96 3.60 -1.89
CA ASN A 290 0.55 4.79 -2.63
C ASN A 290 1.22 4.84 -3.99
N ILE A 291 0.66 5.70 -4.81
CA ILE A 291 1.15 6.09 -6.11
C ILE A 291 1.39 7.60 -6.06
N ASP A 292 2.54 8.03 -6.53
CA ASP A 292 2.82 9.43 -6.78
C ASP A 292 2.54 9.69 -8.27
N MET A 293 1.50 10.49 -8.53
CA MET A 293 0.93 10.74 -9.85
C MET A 293 1.01 12.23 -10.20
N ILE A 294 1.32 12.54 -11.46
CA ILE A 294 1.30 13.90 -12.00
C ILE A 294 0.36 13.97 -13.20
N ARG A 295 -0.18 15.16 -13.48
CA ARG A 295 -0.98 15.43 -14.69
C ARG A 295 -0.12 16.24 -15.65
N GLN A 296 -0.07 15.83 -16.92
CA GLN A 296 0.70 16.59 -17.91
C GLN A 296 0.10 17.99 -18.09
N HIS A 297 0.95 19.00 -17.94
CA HIS A 297 0.59 20.40 -18.10
C HIS A 297 -0.04 20.65 -19.48
N GLY A 298 -1.08 21.48 -19.52
CA GLY A 298 -1.86 21.75 -20.74
C GLY A 298 -2.82 20.63 -21.16
N THR A 299 -2.91 19.54 -20.38
CA THR A 299 -3.86 18.45 -20.64
C THR A 299 -4.80 18.25 -19.46
N ARG A 300 -6.01 17.75 -19.73
CA ARG A 300 -6.96 17.40 -18.67
C ARG A 300 -6.94 15.92 -18.33
N ASP A 301 -6.54 15.06 -19.25
CA ASP A 301 -6.80 13.63 -19.21
C ASP A 301 -5.54 12.76 -19.27
N ARG A 302 -4.33 13.34 -19.29
CA ARG A 302 -3.07 12.57 -19.32
C ARG A 302 -2.36 12.61 -17.98
N PHE A 303 -2.22 11.44 -17.38
CA PHE A 303 -1.61 11.23 -16.09
C PHE A 303 -0.39 10.33 -16.19
N TYR A 304 0.59 10.59 -15.34
CA TYR A 304 1.82 9.81 -15.26
C TYR A 304 2.06 9.37 -13.83
N VAL A 305 2.34 8.08 -13.63
CA VAL A 305 2.87 7.56 -12.36
C VAL A 305 4.38 7.69 -12.39
N ILE A 306 4.94 8.31 -11.34
CA ILE A 306 6.38 8.61 -11.26
C ILE A 306 7.09 7.90 -10.10
N ASP A 307 6.35 7.41 -9.10
CA ASP A 307 6.87 6.64 -7.97
C ASP A 307 5.72 5.83 -7.33
N MET A 308 6.04 4.72 -6.67
CA MET A 308 5.11 3.93 -5.87
C MET A 308 5.80 3.51 -4.58
N ASN A 309 5.09 3.48 -3.46
CA ASN A 309 5.72 3.09 -2.19
C ASN A 309 4.83 2.11 -1.41
N TYR A 310 5.45 1.09 -0.84
CA TYR A 310 4.79 0.16 0.06
C TYR A 310 4.51 0.79 1.43
N PHE A 311 3.26 0.66 1.87
CA PHE A 311 2.77 1.06 3.18
C PHE A 311 3.31 2.43 3.66
N PRO A 312 3.09 3.51 2.90
CA PRO A 312 3.60 4.86 3.19
C PRO A 312 3.06 5.38 4.52
N GLU A 313 3.65 6.48 5.03
CA GLU A 313 3.25 7.14 6.28
C GLU A 313 1.74 7.39 6.39
#